data_AF-A0A6H1W6A8-F1
#
_entry.id   AF-A0A6H1W6A8-F1
#
_cell.length_a   1.000
_cell.length_b   1.000
_cell.length_c   1.000
_cell.angle_alpha   90.00
_cell.angle_beta   90.00
_cell.angle_gamma   90.00
#
_symmetry.space_group_name_H-M   'P 1'
#
loop_
_entity.id
_entity.type
_entity.pdbx_description
1 polymer ?
#
loop_
_entity_poly.entity_id
_entity_poly.type
_entity_poly.pdbx_seq_one_letter_code
_entity_poly.pdbx_strand_id
1 'polypeptide(L)'
;MSESIRFVDLIQSRIDGFLDARASILVSIADELSPIAAYSRDFLSGGKRFRALFCFWGWQAVRSAGDDDAEAPITPGGPLDAVVSAASALEVFHAAALVHDDIIDNSDTRRGAPAAHRRFEELHATNRWQGSGAAFGTGAATLLGDLLLILSDELFDESLTEVVSPSARRAARAEFNRMRIDVMAGQYLDIFEEIGWSSQPDTDQLERAERVIVYKSAKYSIEAPLLIGASLAGATLGQLDALRSFGLPLGIAYQLRDDLLGVFGDASVTGKPSGDDLREGKRTVLIALTREAIPSGARSTLDELLGDPSLTAQQIETMQMTIRASGAVDKVEKLIADNVARAIEALESAPIGVQAKAQLRELAVTVTRRNY
;
A
#
# COMPACT_ATOMS: atom_id res chain seq x y z
N MET A 1 0.07 -18.80 11.17
CA MET A 1 1.32 -18.17 11.71
C MET A 1 2.63 -18.82 11.24
N SER A 2 2.95 -20.10 11.48
CA SER A 2 4.28 -20.66 11.14
C SER A 2 4.61 -20.65 9.63
N GLU A 3 3.63 -20.92 8.78
CA GLU A 3 3.80 -20.87 7.32
C GLU A 3 3.92 -19.44 6.79
N SER A 4 3.15 -18.50 7.36
CA SER A 4 3.21 -17.07 7.01
C SER A 4 4.58 -16.47 7.31
N ILE A 5 5.18 -16.83 8.46
CA ILE A 5 6.53 -16.39 8.85
C ILE A 5 7.56 -16.94 7.84
N ARG A 6 7.51 -18.24 7.55
CA ARG A 6 8.40 -18.86 6.55
C ARG A 6 8.24 -18.24 5.16
N PHE A 7 7.03 -17.86 4.76
CA PHE A 7 6.81 -17.20 3.49
C PHE A 7 7.36 -15.78 3.46
N VAL A 8 7.18 -14.99 4.52
CA VAL A 8 7.78 -13.65 4.65
C VAL A 8 9.31 -13.72 4.54
N ASP A 9 9.94 -14.71 5.16
CA ASP A 9 11.39 -14.92 5.07
C ASP A 9 11.84 -15.25 3.64
N LEU A 10 11.06 -16.07 2.91
CA LEU A 10 11.32 -16.36 1.49
C LEU A 10 11.21 -15.10 0.62
N ILE A 11 10.21 -14.26 0.88
CA ILE A 11 10.04 -12.98 0.17
C ILE A 11 11.21 -12.05 0.45
N GLN A 12 11.65 -11.94 1.71
CA GLN A 12 12.81 -11.13 2.05
C GLN A 12 14.06 -11.67 1.34
N SER A 13 14.34 -12.97 1.44
CA SER A 13 15.50 -13.58 0.77
C SER A 13 15.47 -13.39 -0.76
N ARG A 14 14.28 -13.44 -1.37
CA ARG A 14 14.11 -13.21 -2.81
C ARG A 14 14.40 -11.77 -3.21
N ILE A 15 13.84 -10.80 -2.48
CA ILE A 15 14.09 -9.36 -2.72
C ILE A 15 15.57 -9.07 -2.54
N ASP A 16 16.17 -9.59 -1.47
CA ASP A 16 17.58 -9.44 -1.13
C ASP A 16 18.49 -9.88 -2.26
N GLY A 17 18.37 -11.15 -2.70
CA GLY A 17 19.20 -11.69 -3.77
C GLY A 17 18.96 -10.98 -5.10
N PHE A 18 17.73 -10.54 -5.38
CA PHE A 18 17.42 -9.78 -6.59
C PHE A 18 18.12 -8.41 -6.59
N LEU A 19 18.04 -7.67 -5.48
CA LEU A 19 18.67 -6.36 -5.34
C LEU A 19 20.19 -6.45 -5.34
N ASP A 20 20.80 -7.44 -4.69
CA ASP A 20 22.25 -7.64 -4.67
C ASP A 20 22.80 -7.88 -6.09
N ALA A 21 22.07 -8.63 -6.92
CA ALA A 21 22.42 -8.82 -8.33
C ALA A 21 22.35 -7.52 -9.14
N ARG A 22 21.31 -6.69 -8.93
CA ARG A 22 21.15 -5.41 -9.66
C ARG A 22 22.09 -4.32 -9.12
N ALA A 23 22.46 -4.35 -7.85
CA ALA A 23 23.48 -3.50 -7.26
C ALA A 23 24.84 -3.68 -7.98
N SER A 24 25.19 -4.92 -8.32
CA SER A 24 26.41 -5.22 -9.08
C SER A 24 26.39 -4.58 -10.48
N ILE A 25 25.23 -4.55 -11.14
CA ILE A 25 25.05 -3.88 -12.44
C ILE A 25 25.22 -2.37 -12.29
N LEU A 26 24.61 -1.75 -11.28
CA LEU A 26 24.73 -0.32 -11.02
C LEU A 26 26.19 0.09 -10.78
N VAL A 27 26.91 -0.62 -9.91
CA VAL A 27 28.32 -0.32 -9.61
C VAL A 27 29.23 -0.57 -10.82
N SER A 28 28.88 -1.49 -11.72
CA SER A 28 29.63 -1.67 -12.97
C SER A 28 29.53 -0.47 -13.93
N ILE A 29 28.49 0.36 -13.78
CA ILE A 29 28.34 1.61 -14.54
C ILE A 29 29.21 2.70 -13.89
N ALA A 30 29.06 2.90 -12.57
CA ALA A 30 29.81 3.90 -11.80
C ALA A 30 29.69 3.64 -10.29
N ASP A 31 30.77 3.89 -9.53
CA ASP A 31 30.79 3.74 -8.07
C ASP A 31 29.80 4.70 -7.38
N GLU A 32 29.52 5.86 -7.99
CA GLU A 32 28.56 6.86 -7.53
C GLU A 32 27.13 6.35 -7.44
N LEU A 33 26.79 5.21 -8.06
CA LEU A 33 25.47 4.59 -7.98
C LEU A 33 25.29 3.69 -6.74
N SER A 34 26.38 3.43 -5.99
CA SER A 34 26.35 2.63 -4.76
C SER A 34 25.30 3.11 -3.73
N PRO A 35 25.09 4.43 -3.50
CA PRO A 35 24.09 4.91 -2.54
C PRO A 35 22.64 4.55 -2.93
N ILE A 36 22.30 4.55 -4.22
CA ILE A 36 20.96 4.14 -4.70
C ILE A 36 20.73 2.65 -4.43
N ALA A 37 21.73 1.82 -4.70
CA ALA A 37 21.68 0.39 -4.41
C ALA A 37 21.53 0.13 -2.90
N ALA A 38 22.35 0.78 -2.08
CA ALA A 38 22.31 0.65 -0.63
C ALA A 38 20.97 1.12 -0.04
N TYR A 39 20.45 2.26 -0.50
CA TYR A 39 19.14 2.74 -0.07
C TYR A 39 18.04 1.73 -0.41
N SER A 40 18.04 1.20 -1.64
CA SER A 40 17.07 0.19 -2.08
C SER A 40 17.07 -1.02 -1.15
N ARG A 41 18.27 -1.52 -0.79
CA ARG A 41 18.47 -2.64 0.11
C ARG A 41 17.88 -2.38 1.50
N ASP A 42 18.21 -1.23 2.09
CA ASP A 42 17.75 -0.85 3.43
C ASP A 42 16.24 -0.65 3.46
N PHE A 43 15.70 0.08 2.48
CA PHE A 43 14.28 0.46 2.44
C PHE A 43 13.36 -0.74 2.22
N LEU A 44 13.86 -1.75 1.51
CA LEU A 44 13.19 -3.03 1.31
C LEU A 44 13.59 -4.08 2.35
N SER A 45 14.21 -3.70 3.47
CA SER A 45 14.46 -4.62 4.59
C SER A 45 13.25 -4.66 5.55
N GLY A 46 12.86 -5.86 5.97
CA GLY A 46 11.80 -6.08 6.97
C GLY A 46 10.40 -5.63 6.53
N GLY A 47 9.55 -5.28 7.49
CA GLY A 47 8.15 -4.92 7.24
C GLY A 47 7.19 -6.11 7.25
N LYS A 48 5.88 -5.81 7.29
CA LYS A 48 4.82 -6.81 7.53
C LYS A 48 4.52 -7.71 6.32
N ARG A 49 4.95 -7.30 5.12
CA ARG A 49 4.76 -8.02 3.84
C ARG A 49 3.33 -8.48 3.59
N PHE A 50 2.34 -7.71 4.04
CA PHE A 50 0.96 -8.17 3.97
C PHE A 50 0.44 -8.25 2.53
N ARG A 51 0.96 -7.43 1.60
CA ARG A 51 0.62 -7.52 0.17
C ARG A 51 1.13 -8.84 -0.41
N ALA A 52 2.38 -9.20 -0.09
CA ALA A 52 2.92 -10.51 -0.42
C ALA A 52 2.09 -11.66 0.18
N LEU A 53 1.65 -11.54 1.44
CA LEU A 53 0.79 -12.55 2.08
C LEU A 53 -0.58 -12.68 1.40
N PHE A 54 -1.23 -11.57 1.04
CA PHE A 54 -2.48 -11.61 0.28
C PHE A 54 -2.30 -12.25 -1.10
N CYS A 55 -1.18 -11.97 -1.79
CA CYS A 55 -0.84 -12.65 -3.04
C CYS A 55 -0.69 -14.17 -2.85
N PHE A 56 0.09 -14.58 -1.85
CA PHE A 56 0.27 -16.00 -1.52
C PHE A 56 -1.03 -16.71 -1.19
N TRP A 57 -1.88 -16.12 -0.34
CA TRP A 57 -3.14 -16.74 0.04
C TRP A 57 -4.18 -16.72 -1.08
N GLY A 58 -4.12 -15.75 -2.00
CA GLY A 58 -4.89 -15.79 -3.24
C GLY A 58 -4.50 -16.98 -4.13
N TRP A 59 -3.20 -17.24 -4.25
CA TRP A 59 -2.68 -18.40 -4.98
C TRP A 59 -3.05 -19.73 -4.30
N GLN A 60 -2.83 -19.84 -2.99
CA GLN A 60 -3.15 -21.04 -2.21
C GLN A 60 -4.66 -21.32 -2.18
N ALA A 61 -5.49 -20.28 -2.15
CA ALA A 61 -6.96 -20.38 -2.18
C ALA A 61 -7.49 -21.15 -3.39
N VAL A 62 -6.83 -21.02 -4.54
CA VAL A 62 -7.21 -21.71 -5.78
C VAL A 62 -6.59 -23.11 -5.83
N ARG A 63 -5.31 -23.25 -5.45
CA ARG A 63 -4.61 -24.54 -5.49
C ARG A 63 -5.20 -25.60 -4.57
N SER A 64 -5.72 -25.17 -3.42
CA SER A 64 -6.35 -26.04 -2.42
C SER A 64 -7.88 -26.13 -2.59
N ALA A 65 -8.42 -25.67 -3.72
CA ALA A 65 -9.84 -25.77 -4.04
C ALA A 65 -10.11 -27.07 -4.83
N GLY A 66 -10.27 -28.20 -4.14
CA GLY A 66 -10.62 -29.50 -4.73
C GLY A 66 -10.31 -30.68 -3.80
N ASP A 67 -10.83 -31.88 -4.13
CA ASP A 67 -10.58 -33.13 -3.39
C ASP A 67 -9.26 -33.83 -3.81
N ASP A 68 -8.68 -33.45 -4.95
CA ASP A 68 -7.38 -33.94 -5.45
C ASP A 68 -6.22 -33.18 -4.79
N ASP A 69 -6.20 -33.21 -3.46
CA ASP A 69 -5.07 -32.81 -2.62
C ASP A 69 -3.91 -33.79 -2.85
N ALA A 70 -3.24 -33.66 -3.98
CA ALA A 70 -1.82 -33.93 -4.00
C ALA A 70 -1.14 -32.64 -3.54
N GLU A 71 -0.66 -32.66 -2.30
CA GLU A 71 0.51 -31.94 -1.82
C GLU A 71 1.69 -32.19 -2.80
N ALA A 72 1.58 -31.72 -4.04
CA ALA A 72 2.67 -31.77 -4.98
C ALA A 72 3.79 -30.98 -4.29
N PRO A 73 4.91 -31.64 -3.96
CA PRO A 73 5.91 -31.05 -3.09
C PRO A 73 6.31 -29.71 -3.68
N ILE A 74 6.36 -28.70 -2.82
CA ILE A 74 6.82 -27.39 -3.21
C ILE A 74 8.31 -27.51 -3.51
N THR A 75 8.64 -27.65 -4.79
CA THR A 75 10.02 -27.79 -5.26
C THR A 75 10.56 -26.44 -5.70
N PRO A 76 11.85 -26.13 -5.42
CA PRO A 76 12.57 -25.05 -6.09
C PRO A 76 12.45 -25.17 -7.62
N GLY A 77 12.31 -24.04 -8.31
CA GLY A 77 12.00 -23.94 -9.74
C GLY A 77 10.56 -24.24 -10.11
N GLY A 78 9.69 -24.51 -9.12
CA GLY A 78 8.29 -24.85 -9.30
C GLY A 78 7.33 -23.67 -9.16
N PRO A 79 6.01 -23.96 -9.09
CA PRO A 79 4.97 -22.93 -8.95
C PRO A 79 5.08 -22.03 -7.71
N LEU A 80 5.81 -22.43 -6.66
CA LEU A 80 6.07 -21.56 -5.51
C LEU A 80 6.97 -20.38 -5.91
N ASP A 81 8.02 -20.62 -6.68
CA ASP A 81 8.98 -19.56 -7.07
C ASP A 81 8.30 -18.48 -7.92
N ALA A 82 7.28 -18.89 -8.70
CA ALA A 82 6.42 -17.97 -9.44
C ALA A 82 5.67 -17.03 -8.49
N VAL A 83 4.91 -17.55 -7.52
CA VAL A 83 4.16 -16.70 -6.58
C VAL A 83 5.09 -15.90 -5.67
N VAL A 84 6.24 -16.44 -5.26
CA VAL A 84 7.27 -15.71 -4.49
C VAL A 84 7.80 -14.52 -5.29
N SER A 85 8.06 -14.68 -6.59
CA SER A 85 8.52 -13.58 -7.45
C SER A 85 7.44 -12.51 -7.66
N ALA A 86 6.19 -12.91 -7.90
CA ALA A 86 5.07 -11.96 -8.00
C ALA A 86 4.80 -11.21 -6.68
N ALA A 87 4.85 -11.91 -5.56
CA ALA A 87 4.70 -11.31 -4.24
C ALA A 87 5.87 -10.37 -3.89
N SER A 88 7.10 -10.71 -4.29
CA SER A 88 8.27 -9.83 -4.17
C SER A 88 8.12 -8.59 -5.04
N ALA A 89 7.63 -8.73 -6.27
CA ALA A 89 7.35 -7.62 -7.17
C ALA A 89 6.37 -6.61 -6.56
N LEU A 90 5.32 -7.08 -5.87
CA LEU A 90 4.36 -6.22 -5.17
C LEU A 90 5.01 -5.41 -4.04
N GLU A 91 5.96 -5.98 -3.31
CA GLU A 91 6.68 -5.28 -2.24
C GLU A 91 7.66 -4.24 -2.79
N VAL A 92 8.33 -4.54 -3.92
CA VAL A 92 9.18 -3.56 -4.63
C VAL A 92 8.33 -2.44 -5.25
N PHE A 93 7.17 -2.78 -5.81
CA PHE A 93 6.20 -1.78 -6.27
C PHE A 93 5.77 -0.86 -5.12
N HIS A 94 5.50 -1.44 -3.94
CA HIS A 94 5.12 -0.67 -2.77
C HIS A 94 6.20 0.29 -2.32
N ALA A 95 7.46 -0.16 -2.33
CA ALA A 95 8.59 0.71 -2.02
C ALA A 95 8.66 1.89 -3.00
N ALA A 96 8.50 1.64 -4.30
CA ALA A 96 8.45 2.71 -5.30
C ALA A 96 7.34 3.73 -5.00
N ALA A 97 6.12 3.24 -4.75
CA ALA A 97 4.97 4.08 -4.44
C ALA A 97 5.21 4.95 -3.19
N LEU A 98 5.83 4.40 -2.13
CA LEU A 98 6.17 5.16 -0.92
C LEU A 98 7.23 6.24 -1.18
N VAL A 99 8.27 5.92 -1.97
CA VAL A 99 9.32 6.90 -2.31
C VAL A 99 8.73 8.09 -3.06
N HIS A 100 7.84 7.85 -4.03
CA HIS A 100 7.17 8.92 -4.76
C HIS A 100 6.14 9.68 -3.90
N ASP A 101 5.35 8.99 -3.08
CA ASP A 101 4.39 9.57 -2.14
C ASP A 101 5.09 10.51 -1.15
N ASP A 102 6.25 10.12 -0.59
CA ASP A 102 7.04 10.96 0.32
C ASP A 102 7.52 12.27 -0.33
N ILE A 103 7.79 12.26 -1.64
CA ILE A 103 8.17 13.48 -2.39
C ILE A 103 6.95 14.36 -2.62
N ILE A 104 5.84 13.77 -3.06
CA ILE A 104 4.59 14.48 -3.37
C ILE A 104 4.05 15.18 -2.12
N ASP A 105 4.04 14.46 -0.99
CA ASP A 105 3.49 14.93 0.27
C ASP A 105 4.52 15.74 1.10
N ASN A 106 5.76 15.88 0.59
CA ASN A 106 6.90 16.48 1.31
C ASN A 106 7.11 15.88 2.72
N SER A 107 6.93 14.56 2.86
CA SER A 107 7.08 13.82 4.12
C SER A 107 8.56 13.63 4.48
N ASP A 108 9.02 14.17 5.61
CA ASP A 108 10.42 14.05 6.04
C ASP A 108 10.81 12.65 6.52
N THR A 109 9.83 11.86 6.95
CA THR A 109 10.06 10.56 7.60
C THR A 109 9.16 9.47 7.06
N ARG A 110 9.71 8.24 7.03
CA ARG A 110 9.00 7.02 6.63
C ARG A 110 9.48 5.86 7.50
N ARG A 111 8.53 5.19 8.18
CA ARG A 111 8.80 4.04 9.07
C ARG A 111 9.86 4.35 10.15
N GLY A 112 9.84 5.58 10.69
CA GLY A 112 10.79 6.02 11.72
C GLY A 112 12.21 6.36 11.23
N ALA A 113 12.45 6.34 9.91
CA ALA A 113 13.71 6.76 9.28
C ALA A 113 13.47 7.96 8.34
N PRO A 114 14.53 8.69 7.93
CA PRO A 114 14.39 9.74 6.93
C PRO A 114 13.83 9.20 5.59
N ALA A 115 12.93 9.95 4.97
CA ALA A 115 12.45 9.66 3.64
C ALA A 115 13.60 9.70 2.60
N ALA A 116 13.40 9.08 1.44
CA ALA A 116 14.45 8.93 0.43
C ALA A 116 15.10 10.26 0.04
N HIS A 117 14.28 11.29 -0.21
CA HIS A 117 14.78 12.60 -0.63
C HIS A 117 15.61 13.28 0.45
N ARG A 118 15.25 13.10 1.74
CA ARG A 118 16.04 13.59 2.88
C ARG A 118 17.36 12.86 3.03
N ARG A 119 17.37 11.54 2.87
CA ARG A 119 18.62 10.75 2.94
C ARG A 119 19.60 11.12 1.82
N PHE A 120 19.13 11.42 0.62
CA PHE A 120 19.98 11.91 -0.46
C PHE A 120 20.43 13.37 -0.27
N GLU A 121 19.58 14.22 0.31
CA GLU A 121 19.97 15.58 0.73
C GLU A 121 21.09 15.55 1.79
N GLU A 122 20.99 14.66 2.79
CA GLU A 122 22.04 14.43 3.79
C GLU A 122 23.34 13.90 3.17
N LEU A 123 23.24 13.00 2.19
CA LEU A 123 24.40 12.51 1.43
C LEU A 123 25.12 13.65 0.71
N HIS A 124 24.37 14.54 0.07
CA HIS A 124 24.92 15.74 -0.58
C HIS A 124 25.66 16.63 0.42
N ALA A 125 25.03 16.93 1.56
CA ALA A 125 25.61 17.77 2.61
C ALA A 125 26.89 17.16 3.19
N THR A 126 26.89 15.84 3.45
CA THR A 126 28.03 15.10 3.99
C THR A 126 29.25 15.17 3.07
N ASN A 127 29.03 15.06 1.76
CA ASN A 127 30.09 15.11 0.75
C ASN A 127 30.45 16.54 0.31
N ARG A 128 29.72 17.56 0.79
CA ARG A 128 29.94 18.98 0.49
C ARG A 128 29.91 19.27 -1.02
N TRP A 129 28.99 18.63 -1.73
CA TRP A 129 28.82 18.86 -3.15
C TRP A 129 28.28 20.27 -3.42
N GLN A 130 28.53 20.78 -4.63
CA GLN A 130 28.02 22.08 -5.05
C GLN A 130 26.52 22.02 -5.36
N GLY A 131 25.84 23.17 -5.36
CA GLY A 131 24.42 23.28 -5.68
C GLY A 131 23.48 23.01 -4.50
N SER A 132 22.18 22.85 -4.81
CA SER A 132 21.11 22.65 -3.81
C SER A 132 20.99 21.17 -3.42
N GLY A 133 21.21 20.86 -2.13
CA GLY A 133 21.03 19.52 -1.58
C GLY A 133 19.59 19.03 -1.66
N ALA A 134 18.62 19.90 -1.39
CA ALA A 134 17.19 19.58 -1.53
C ALA A 134 16.84 19.20 -2.97
N ALA A 135 17.32 19.95 -3.97
CA ALA A 135 17.07 19.64 -5.37
C ALA A 135 17.71 18.31 -5.80
N PHE A 136 18.92 18.03 -5.33
CA PHE A 136 19.57 16.73 -5.52
C PHE A 136 18.77 15.61 -4.85
N GLY A 137 18.32 15.82 -3.62
CA GLY A 137 17.55 14.86 -2.83
C GLY A 137 16.25 14.46 -3.54
N THR A 138 15.45 15.44 -3.93
CA THR A 138 14.21 15.21 -4.70
C THR A 138 14.51 14.50 -6.02
N GLY A 139 15.48 14.99 -6.80
CA GLY A 139 15.83 14.38 -8.10
C GLY A 139 16.29 12.93 -7.99
N ALA A 140 17.16 12.63 -7.01
CA ALA A 140 17.65 11.28 -6.76
C ALA A 140 16.54 10.34 -6.28
N ALA A 141 15.65 10.81 -5.39
CA ALA A 141 14.52 10.03 -4.91
C ALA A 141 13.49 9.74 -6.01
N THR A 142 13.22 10.70 -6.91
CA THR A 142 12.35 10.46 -8.08
C THR A 142 12.89 9.32 -8.95
N LEU A 143 14.18 9.37 -9.29
CA LEU A 143 14.84 8.34 -10.10
C LEU A 143 14.92 6.99 -9.38
N LEU A 144 15.10 6.99 -8.06
CA LEU A 144 15.02 5.76 -7.26
C LEU A 144 13.63 5.13 -7.35
N GLY A 145 12.56 5.91 -7.19
CA GLY A 145 11.20 5.40 -7.34
C GLY A 145 10.95 4.80 -8.72
N ASP A 146 11.42 5.48 -9.78
CA ASP A 146 11.34 4.98 -11.16
C ASP A 146 12.12 3.66 -11.35
N LEU A 147 13.33 3.59 -10.80
CA LEU A 147 14.13 2.37 -10.80
C LEU A 147 13.38 1.23 -10.11
N LEU A 148 12.81 1.45 -8.94
CA LEU A 148 12.05 0.43 -8.21
C LEU A 148 10.81 -0.03 -9.00
N LEU A 149 10.13 0.86 -9.74
CA LEU A 149 9.04 0.46 -10.65
C LEU A 149 9.52 -0.47 -11.78
N ILE A 150 10.70 -0.19 -12.34
CA ILE A 150 11.33 -1.05 -13.37
C ILE A 150 11.69 -2.41 -12.77
N LEU A 151 12.34 -2.42 -11.60
CA LEU A 151 12.75 -3.64 -10.91
C LEU A 151 11.55 -4.49 -10.48
N SER A 152 10.45 -3.86 -10.07
CA SER A 152 9.18 -4.54 -9.79
C SER A 152 8.63 -5.25 -11.03
N ASP A 153 8.64 -4.59 -12.19
CA ASP A 153 8.16 -5.20 -13.44
C ASP A 153 9.02 -6.38 -13.89
N GLU A 154 10.34 -6.26 -13.73
CA GLU A 154 11.31 -7.33 -14.00
C GLU A 154 11.06 -8.54 -13.07
N LEU A 155 10.92 -8.32 -11.76
CA LEU A 155 10.56 -9.38 -10.81
C LEU A 155 9.22 -10.04 -11.13
N PHE A 156 8.24 -9.25 -11.57
CA PHE A 156 6.95 -9.79 -11.95
C PHE A 156 7.09 -10.66 -13.21
N ASP A 157 7.92 -10.29 -14.17
CA ASP A 157 8.17 -11.11 -15.35
C ASP A 157 8.83 -12.45 -14.99
N GLU A 158 9.73 -12.46 -14.01
CA GLU A 158 10.32 -13.68 -13.45
C GLU A 158 9.27 -14.61 -12.79
N SER A 159 8.04 -14.13 -12.51
CA SER A 159 6.91 -14.98 -12.07
C SER A 159 6.20 -15.73 -13.20
N LEU A 160 6.38 -15.31 -14.46
CA LEU A 160 5.62 -15.79 -15.62
C LEU A 160 6.34 -16.95 -16.33
N THR A 161 6.83 -17.91 -15.53
CA THR A 161 7.58 -19.07 -15.98
C THR A 161 6.71 -20.09 -16.74
N GLU A 162 7.35 -21.04 -17.42
CA GLU A 162 6.65 -22.06 -18.20
C GLU A 162 5.82 -23.04 -17.36
N VAL A 163 6.10 -23.15 -16.05
CA VAL A 163 5.28 -23.96 -15.13
C VAL A 163 3.88 -23.34 -14.90
N VAL A 164 3.68 -22.07 -15.26
CA VAL A 164 2.39 -21.38 -15.21
C VAL A 164 1.74 -21.43 -16.59
N SER A 165 0.47 -21.82 -16.66
CA SER A 165 -0.24 -21.94 -17.94
C SER A 165 -0.29 -20.57 -18.68
N PRO A 166 -0.27 -20.56 -20.03
CA PRO A 166 -0.30 -19.30 -20.79
C PRO A 166 -1.51 -18.40 -20.48
N SER A 167 -2.67 -18.98 -20.16
CA SER A 167 -3.85 -18.22 -19.75
C SER A 167 -3.69 -17.60 -18.37
N ALA A 168 -3.18 -18.36 -17.39
CA ALA A 168 -2.89 -17.87 -16.04
C ALA A 168 -1.86 -16.73 -16.05
N ARG A 169 -0.79 -16.87 -16.86
CA ARG A 169 0.21 -15.81 -17.05
C ARG A 169 -0.40 -14.51 -17.57
N ARG A 170 -1.25 -14.59 -18.61
CA ARG A 170 -1.94 -13.41 -19.16
C ARG A 170 -2.91 -12.78 -18.15
N ALA A 171 -3.66 -13.61 -17.42
CA ALA A 171 -4.58 -13.12 -16.40
C ALA A 171 -3.85 -12.39 -15.26
N ALA A 172 -2.80 -13.00 -14.71
CA ALA A 172 -2.00 -12.40 -13.65
C ALA A 172 -1.34 -11.08 -14.11
N ARG A 173 -0.76 -11.06 -15.31
CA ARG A 173 -0.18 -9.83 -15.89
C ARG A 173 -1.24 -8.75 -16.10
N ALA A 174 -2.45 -9.10 -16.52
CA ALA A 174 -3.54 -8.15 -16.68
C ALA A 174 -3.97 -7.52 -15.34
N GLU A 175 -4.09 -8.33 -14.28
CA GLU A 175 -4.40 -7.85 -12.93
C GLU A 175 -3.28 -6.92 -12.39
N PHE A 176 -2.01 -7.30 -12.58
CA PHE A 176 -0.87 -6.45 -12.18
C PHE A 176 -0.83 -5.12 -12.95
N ASN A 177 -1.03 -5.14 -14.26
CA ASN A 177 -1.08 -3.91 -15.06
C ASN A 177 -2.25 -3.01 -14.64
N ARG A 178 -3.42 -3.60 -14.35
CA ARG A 178 -4.58 -2.82 -13.89
C ARG A 178 -4.32 -2.20 -12.53
N MET A 179 -3.75 -2.95 -11.59
CA MET A 179 -3.36 -2.44 -10.28
C MET A 179 -2.45 -1.21 -10.39
N ARG A 180 -1.43 -1.27 -11.27
CA ARG A 180 -0.49 -0.15 -11.48
C ARG A 180 -1.18 1.11 -12.03
N ILE A 181 -2.18 0.95 -12.90
CA ILE A 181 -2.97 2.09 -13.40
C ILE A 181 -3.86 2.63 -12.28
N ASP A 182 -4.58 1.75 -11.58
CA ASP A 182 -5.55 2.12 -10.54
C ASP A 182 -4.86 2.93 -9.43
N VAL A 183 -3.68 2.52 -8.96
CA VAL A 183 -2.95 3.25 -7.90
C VAL A 183 -2.42 4.61 -8.36
N MET A 184 -1.93 4.73 -9.61
CA MET A 184 -1.44 6.01 -10.14
C MET A 184 -2.60 7.00 -10.35
N ALA A 185 -3.73 6.51 -10.85
CA ALA A 185 -4.96 7.29 -10.94
C ALA A 185 -5.45 7.70 -9.55
N GLY A 186 -5.43 6.78 -8.58
CA GLY A 186 -5.78 7.05 -7.19
C GLY A 186 -4.90 8.12 -6.55
N GLN A 187 -3.59 8.05 -6.74
CA GLN A 187 -2.64 9.06 -6.25
C GLN A 187 -2.89 10.43 -6.87
N TYR A 188 -3.13 10.48 -8.19
CA TYR A 188 -3.46 11.74 -8.85
C TYR A 188 -4.75 12.35 -8.29
N LEU A 189 -5.78 11.53 -8.06
CA LEU A 189 -7.02 11.98 -7.45
C LEU A 189 -6.79 12.52 -6.04
N ASP A 190 -5.96 11.87 -5.22
CA ASP A 190 -5.61 12.35 -3.87
C ASP A 190 -4.99 13.76 -3.91
N ILE A 191 -3.99 13.97 -4.78
CA ILE A 191 -3.36 15.29 -4.99
C ILE A 191 -4.38 16.32 -5.50
N PHE A 192 -5.24 15.91 -6.45
CA PHE A 192 -6.28 16.79 -6.97
C PHE A 192 -7.26 17.21 -5.87
N GLU A 193 -7.59 16.32 -4.94
CA GLU A 193 -8.47 16.62 -3.83
C GLU A 193 -7.85 17.62 -2.84
N GLU A 194 -6.52 17.62 -2.64
CA GLU A 194 -5.87 18.62 -1.78
C GLU A 194 -5.99 20.05 -2.32
N ILE A 195 -5.91 20.21 -3.64
CA ILE A 195 -5.81 21.53 -4.30
C ILE A 195 -7.12 21.98 -4.95
N GLY A 196 -7.79 21.08 -5.65
CA GLY A 196 -8.91 21.35 -6.55
C GLY A 196 -10.29 21.19 -5.92
N TRP A 197 -10.41 20.71 -4.68
CA TRP A 197 -11.69 20.39 -4.05
C TRP A 197 -12.70 21.54 -4.03
N SER A 198 -12.25 22.79 -3.89
CA SER A 198 -13.10 23.98 -3.78
C SER A 198 -13.78 24.34 -5.11
N SER A 199 -13.29 23.81 -6.22
CA SER A 199 -13.90 23.94 -7.55
C SER A 199 -15.00 22.90 -7.82
N GLN A 200 -15.16 21.92 -6.93
CA GLN A 200 -16.09 20.80 -7.09
C GLN A 200 -17.36 21.00 -6.24
N PRO A 201 -18.49 20.37 -6.61
CA PRO A 201 -19.67 20.38 -5.77
C PRO A 201 -19.40 19.75 -4.40
N ASP A 202 -19.83 20.45 -3.35
CA ASP A 202 -19.71 19.96 -1.98
C ASP A 202 -20.50 18.67 -1.73
N THR A 203 -21.62 18.47 -2.44
CA THR A 203 -22.46 17.26 -2.36
C THR A 203 -21.70 15.98 -2.72
N ASP A 204 -20.65 16.09 -3.52
CA ASP A 204 -19.93 14.95 -4.09
C ASP A 204 -18.66 14.64 -3.30
N GLN A 205 -18.36 15.38 -2.23
CA GLN A 205 -17.10 15.26 -1.51
C GLN A 205 -16.89 13.87 -0.91
N LEU A 206 -17.93 13.29 -0.29
CA LEU A 206 -17.83 11.96 0.30
C LEU A 206 -17.54 10.90 -0.77
N GLU A 207 -18.27 10.94 -1.89
CA GLU A 207 -18.07 10.02 -3.00
C GLU A 207 -16.66 10.12 -3.61
N ARG A 208 -16.13 11.35 -3.72
CA ARG A 208 -14.76 11.57 -4.20
C ARG A 208 -13.71 11.03 -3.23
N ALA A 209 -13.88 11.25 -1.93
CA ALA A 209 -12.99 10.69 -0.90
C ALA A 209 -13.03 9.15 -0.89
N GLU A 210 -14.23 8.54 -1.02
CA GLU A 210 -14.38 7.09 -1.16
C GLU A 210 -13.69 6.56 -2.43
N ARG A 211 -13.77 7.30 -3.55
CA ARG A 211 -13.08 6.95 -4.79
C ARG A 211 -11.55 6.96 -4.62
N VAL A 212 -11.01 7.95 -3.93
CA VAL A 212 -9.58 8.00 -3.59
C VAL A 212 -9.19 6.76 -2.79
N ILE A 213 -9.93 6.44 -1.71
CA ILE A 213 -9.68 5.23 -0.90
C ILE A 213 -9.63 3.97 -1.76
N VAL A 214 -10.62 3.80 -2.64
CA VAL A 214 -10.75 2.60 -3.48
C VAL A 214 -9.52 2.42 -4.38
N TYR A 215 -9.14 3.48 -5.11
CA TYR A 215 -8.12 3.38 -6.15
C TYR A 215 -6.69 3.59 -5.64
N LYS A 216 -6.46 4.50 -4.70
CA LYS A 216 -5.13 4.75 -4.11
C LYS A 216 -4.67 3.57 -3.26
N SER A 217 -5.59 2.94 -2.50
CA SER A 217 -5.17 2.00 -1.45
C SER A 217 -5.93 0.68 -1.44
N ALA A 218 -7.26 0.67 -1.41
CA ALA A 218 -8.02 -0.55 -1.13
C ALA A 218 -7.74 -1.66 -2.14
N LYS A 219 -7.80 -1.32 -3.43
CA LYS A 219 -7.53 -2.26 -4.52
C LYS A 219 -6.08 -2.71 -4.51
N TYR A 220 -5.16 -1.75 -4.47
CA TYR A 220 -3.73 -1.99 -4.54
C TYR A 220 -3.18 -2.80 -3.34
N SER A 221 -3.67 -2.53 -2.14
CA SER A 221 -3.13 -3.12 -0.91
C SER A 221 -3.65 -4.53 -0.63
N ILE A 222 -4.86 -4.88 -1.09
CA ILE A 222 -5.52 -6.14 -0.73
C ILE A 222 -6.13 -6.86 -1.94
N GLU A 223 -7.06 -6.23 -2.67
CA GLU A 223 -7.79 -6.89 -3.77
C GLU A 223 -6.83 -7.39 -4.86
N ALA A 224 -6.05 -6.49 -5.48
CA ALA A 224 -5.18 -6.84 -6.59
C ALA A 224 -4.11 -7.89 -6.21
N PRO A 225 -3.41 -7.80 -5.05
CA PRO A 225 -2.54 -8.88 -4.61
C PRO A 225 -3.25 -10.25 -4.59
N LEU A 226 -4.44 -10.36 -4.01
CA LEU A 226 -5.22 -11.61 -3.99
C LEU A 226 -5.50 -12.12 -5.41
N LEU A 227 -5.96 -11.24 -6.30
CA LEU A 227 -6.33 -11.61 -7.66
C LEU A 227 -5.13 -12.00 -8.51
N ILE A 228 -3.98 -11.36 -8.32
CA ILE A 228 -2.72 -11.71 -8.99
C ILE A 228 -2.33 -13.13 -8.60
N GLY A 229 -2.28 -13.44 -7.30
CA GLY A 229 -1.94 -14.77 -6.81
C GLY A 229 -2.92 -15.83 -7.31
N ALA A 230 -4.23 -15.56 -7.19
CA ALA A 230 -5.26 -16.47 -7.67
C ALA A 230 -5.18 -16.71 -9.19
N SER A 231 -4.90 -15.66 -9.96
CA SER A 231 -4.73 -15.75 -11.41
C SER A 231 -3.51 -16.60 -11.80
N LEU A 232 -2.39 -16.49 -11.06
CA LEU A 232 -1.21 -17.35 -11.25
C LEU A 232 -1.54 -18.83 -11.00
N ALA A 233 -2.45 -19.12 -10.08
CA ALA A 233 -2.95 -20.47 -9.82
C ALA A 233 -4.02 -20.95 -10.82
N GLY A 234 -4.44 -20.10 -11.77
CA GLY A 234 -5.45 -20.45 -12.77
C GLY A 234 -6.89 -20.35 -12.27
N ALA A 235 -7.18 -19.39 -11.39
CA ALA A 235 -8.51 -19.17 -10.83
C ALA A 235 -9.63 -19.12 -11.89
N THR A 236 -10.78 -19.68 -11.53
CA THR A 236 -12.03 -19.48 -12.25
C THR A 236 -12.60 -18.07 -11.99
N LEU A 237 -13.52 -17.60 -12.84
CA LEU A 237 -14.20 -16.32 -12.63
C LEU A 237 -14.94 -16.28 -11.28
N GLY A 238 -15.63 -17.36 -10.90
CA GLY A 238 -16.32 -17.43 -9.61
C GLY A 238 -15.38 -17.34 -8.40
N GLN A 239 -14.16 -17.86 -8.50
CA GLN A 239 -13.14 -17.70 -7.46
C GLN A 239 -12.63 -16.26 -7.40
N LEU A 240 -12.36 -15.63 -8.55
CA LEU A 240 -11.93 -14.23 -8.61
C LEU A 240 -12.99 -13.28 -8.05
N ASP A 241 -14.27 -13.49 -8.39
CA ASP A 241 -15.37 -12.65 -7.91
C ASP A 241 -15.60 -12.78 -6.40
N ALA A 242 -15.43 -13.99 -5.85
CA ALA A 242 -15.45 -14.20 -4.41
C ALA A 242 -14.27 -13.50 -3.71
N LEU A 243 -13.07 -13.57 -4.29
CA LEU A 243 -11.89 -12.87 -3.75
C LEU A 243 -11.99 -11.35 -3.87
N ARG A 244 -12.64 -10.79 -4.91
CA ARG A 244 -12.99 -9.36 -5.00
C ARG A 244 -13.95 -8.95 -3.89
N SER A 245 -15.00 -9.74 -3.69
CA SER A 245 -16.03 -9.51 -2.66
C SER A 245 -15.44 -9.53 -1.24
N PHE A 246 -14.36 -10.29 -1.02
CA PHE A 246 -13.57 -10.23 0.21
C PHE A 246 -12.60 -9.04 0.24
N GLY A 247 -11.79 -8.88 -0.81
CA GLY A 247 -10.62 -8.01 -0.83
C GLY A 247 -10.95 -6.52 -0.84
N LEU A 248 -11.96 -6.10 -1.61
CA LEU A 248 -12.28 -4.68 -1.75
C LEU A 248 -12.84 -4.07 -0.45
N PRO A 249 -13.88 -4.63 0.21
CA PRO A 249 -14.35 -4.10 1.48
C PRO A 249 -13.25 -4.08 2.54
N LEU A 250 -12.43 -5.13 2.61
CA LEU A 250 -11.31 -5.18 3.55
C LEU A 250 -10.27 -4.08 3.27
N GLY A 251 -9.97 -3.83 2.00
CA GLY A 251 -9.07 -2.75 1.58
C GLY A 251 -9.60 -1.37 1.94
N ILE A 252 -10.92 -1.15 1.83
CA ILE A 252 -11.58 0.10 2.25
C ILE A 252 -11.45 0.26 3.77
N ALA A 253 -11.78 -0.79 4.54
CA ALA A 253 -11.64 -0.77 5.99
C ALA A 253 -10.20 -0.50 6.45
N TYR A 254 -9.22 -1.08 5.75
CA TYR A 254 -7.81 -0.83 5.99
C TYR A 254 -7.46 0.65 5.81
N GLN A 255 -7.82 1.28 4.69
CA GLN A 255 -7.48 2.68 4.46
C GLN A 255 -8.24 3.62 5.41
N LEU A 256 -9.50 3.35 5.73
CA LEU A 256 -10.24 4.13 6.73
C LEU A 256 -9.57 4.09 8.11
N ARG A 257 -9.00 2.95 8.50
CA ARG A 257 -8.20 2.83 9.72
C ARG A 257 -6.91 3.64 9.61
N ASP A 258 -6.25 3.64 8.45
CA ASP A 258 -5.06 4.47 8.19
C ASP A 258 -5.37 5.96 8.33
N ASP A 259 -6.48 6.43 7.75
CA ASP A 259 -6.91 7.84 7.84
C ASP A 259 -7.18 8.26 9.29
N LEU A 260 -7.79 7.39 10.12
CA LEU A 260 -7.95 7.64 11.55
C LEU A 260 -6.60 7.74 12.27
N LEU A 261 -5.63 6.88 11.91
CA LEU A 261 -4.30 6.90 12.50
C LEU A 261 -3.47 8.09 12.03
N GLY A 262 -3.64 8.56 10.79
CA GLY A 262 -2.97 9.77 10.31
C GLY A 262 -3.38 11.02 11.08
N VAL A 263 -4.66 11.10 11.49
CA VAL A 263 -5.17 12.21 12.30
C VAL A 263 -4.91 12.04 13.79
N PHE A 264 -5.10 10.83 14.36
CA PHE A 264 -5.12 10.62 15.82
C PHE A 264 -4.03 9.68 16.36
N GLY A 265 -3.29 9.01 15.50
CA GLY A 265 -2.30 8.00 15.88
C GLY A 265 -1.11 8.61 16.63
N ASP A 266 -0.52 7.80 17.51
CA ASP A 266 0.75 8.10 18.17
C ASP A 266 1.89 7.88 17.18
N ALA A 267 2.93 8.73 17.26
CA ALA A 267 4.09 8.66 16.38
C ALA A 267 4.85 7.33 16.48
N SER A 268 4.79 6.65 17.63
CA SER A 268 5.35 5.30 17.82
C SER A 268 4.65 4.23 16.96
N VAL A 269 3.38 4.45 16.57
CA VAL A 269 2.57 3.52 15.79
C VAL A 269 2.61 3.85 14.30
N THR A 270 2.50 5.13 13.96
CA THR A 270 2.43 5.60 12.56
C THR A 270 3.80 5.80 11.94
N GLY A 271 4.84 5.99 12.76
CA GLY A 271 6.16 6.40 12.31
C GLY A 271 6.21 7.84 11.76
N LYS A 272 5.13 8.61 11.95
CA LYS A 272 4.94 10.02 11.55
C LYS A 272 4.40 10.83 12.74
N PRO A 273 4.59 12.16 12.81
CA PRO A 273 3.96 12.98 13.84
C PRO A 273 2.43 12.85 13.84
N SER A 274 1.79 12.99 15.00
CA SER A 274 0.32 12.99 15.07
C SER A 274 -0.27 14.18 14.31
N GLY A 275 -1.33 13.95 13.53
CA GLY A 275 -1.99 14.97 12.72
C GLY A 275 -1.26 15.35 11.43
N ASP A 276 -0.37 14.48 10.93
CA ASP A 276 0.35 14.75 9.67
C ASP A 276 -0.61 14.91 8.49
N ASP A 277 -1.63 14.06 8.38
CA ASP A 277 -2.68 14.18 7.37
C ASP A 277 -3.39 15.55 7.39
N LEU A 278 -3.44 16.21 8.56
CA LEU A 278 -4.01 17.56 8.68
C LEU A 278 -3.07 18.63 8.13
N ARG A 279 -1.75 18.46 8.28
CA ARG A 279 -0.73 19.35 7.68
C ARG A 279 -0.62 19.13 6.17
N GLU A 280 -0.69 17.88 5.74
CA GLU A 280 -0.67 17.48 4.32
C GLU A 280 -1.97 17.91 3.62
N GLY A 281 -3.06 18.09 4.36
CA GLY A 281 -4.32 18.59 3.81
C GLY A 281 -5.21 17.52 3.20
N LYS A 282 -5.00 16.25 3.59
CA LYS A 282 -5.69 15.09 3.03
C LYS A 282 -7.21 15.20 3.19
N ARG A 283 -7.94 15.12 2.07
CA ARG A 283 -9.40 15.20 2.02
C ARG A 283 -10.06 13.83 2.18
N THR A 284 -9.77 13.19 3.31
CA THR A 284 -10.24 11.84 3.62
C THR A 284 -11.76 11.78 3.87
N VAL A 285 -12.31 10.55 3.92
CA VAL A 285 -13.71 10.31 4.31
C VAL A 285 -14.02 10.91 5.69
N LEU A 286 -13.05 10.87 6.61
CA LEU A 286 -13.17 11.49 7.93
C LEU A 286 -13.41 13.00 7.84
N ILE A 287 -12.67 13.70 6.96
CA ILE A 287 -12.85 15.14 6.73
C ILE A 287 -14.19 15.42 6.06
N ALA A 288 -14.58 14.64 5.05
CA ALA A 288 -15.87 14.81 4.37
C ALA A 288 -17.05 14.68 5.37
N LEU A 289 -17.05 13.64 6.21
CA LEU A 289 -18.08 13.43 7.23
C LEU A 289 -18.05 14.51 8.32
N THR A 290 -16.88 15.03 8.66
CA THR A 290 -16.75 16.14 9.61
C THR A 290 -17.39 17.40 9.04
N ARG A 291 -17.07 17.77 7.80
CA ARG A 291 -17.61 18.96 7.11
C ARG A 291 -19.14 18.91 6.99
N GLU A 292 -19.71 17.72 6.75
CA GLU A 292 -21.16 17.50 6.68
C GLU A 292 -21.85 17.75 8.04
N ALA A 293 -21.19 17.38 9.14
CA ALA A 293 -21.78 17.38 10.47
C ALA A 293 -21.65 18.72 11.23
N ILE A 294 -20.72 19.60 10.84
CA ILE A 294 -20.43 20.85 11.57
C ILE A 294 -21.10 22.08 10.93
N PRO A 295 -21.39 23.14 11.71
CA PRO A 295 -21.93 24.40 11.18
C PRO A 295 -20.98 25.09 10.20
N SER A 296 -21.53 25.93 9.31
CA SER A 296 -20.76 26.64 8.27
C SER A 296 -19.54 27.42 8.78
N GLY A 297 -19.65 28.10 9.93
CA GLY A 297 -18.52 28.83 10.52
C GLY A 297 -17.36 27.92 10.94
N ALA A 298 -17.67 26.82 11.63
CA ALA A 298 -16.66 25.83 12.02
C ALA A 298 -16.04 25.13 10.80
N ARG A 299 -16.85 24.92 9.76
CA ARG A 299 -16.42 24.37 8.48
C ARG A 299 -15.41 25.27 7.77
N SER A 300 -15.66 26.58 7.71
CA SER A 300 -14.70 27.53 7.14
C SER A 300 -13.36 27.50 7.88
N THR A 301 -13.37 27.48 9.22
CA THR A 301 -12.14 27.38 10.01
C THR A 301 -11.40 26.05 9.77
N LEU A 302 -12.11 24.93 9.69
CA LEU A 302 -11.50 23.65 9.34
C LEU A 302 -10.85 23.70 7.94
N ASP A 303 -11.56 24.24 6.95
CA ASP A 303 -11.08 24.33 5.58
C ASP A 303 -9.89 25.29 5.41
N GLU A 304 -9.80 26.36 6.21
CA GLU A 304 -8.68 27.31 6.25
C GLU A 304 -7.41 26.70 6.88
N LEU A 305 -7.57 25.85 7.90
CA LEU A 305 -6.45 25.22 8.61
C LEU A 305 -5.91 23.98 7.91
N LEU A 306 -6.78 23.21 7.24
CA LEU A 306 -6.40 21.94 6.63
C LEU A 306 -5.44 22.15 5.45
N GLY A 307 -4.26 21.55 5.52
CA GLY A 307 -3.20 21.71 4.52
C GLY A 307 -2.17 22.80 4.84
N ASP A 308 -2.25 23.44 6.01
CA ASP A 308 -1.22 24.39 6.45
C ASP A 308 -0.03 23.63 7.06
N PRO A 309 1.16 23.64 6.43
CA PRO A 309 2.34 22.96 6.96
C PRO A 309 2.84 23.61 8.27
N SER A 310 2.39 24.82 8.60
CA SER A 310 2.78 25.55 9.80
C SER A 310 1.86 25.31 11.02
N LEU A 311 0.90 24.37 10.91
CA LEU A 311 -0.01 24.05 12.01
C LEU A 311 0.75 23.73 13.31
N THR A 312 0.44 24.52 14.34
CA THR A 312 0.93 24.30 15.70
C THR A 312 0.25 23.09 16.34
N ALA A 313 0.88 22.51 17.36
CA ALA A 313 0.29 21.42 18.13
C ALA A 313 -1.11 21.77 18.70
N GLN A 314 -1.31 23.02 19.12
CA GLN A 314 -2.60 23.49 19.65
C GLN A 314 -3.69 23.57 18.57
N GLN A 315 -3.35 23.99 17.35
CA GLN A 315 -4.30 24.00 16.23
C GLN A 315 -4.68 22.58 15.83
N ILE A 316 -3.71 21.66 15.77
CA ILE A 316 -3.96 20.23 15.51
C ILE A 316 -4.90 19.65 16.56
N GLU A 317 -4.64 19.89 17.85
CA GLU A 317 -5.51 19.43 18.93
C GLU A 317 -6.94 20.00 18.79
N THR A 318 -7.06 21.28 18.40
CA THR A 318 -8.36 21.92 18.17
C THR A 318 -9.12 21.29 16.99
N MET A 319 -8.43 20.99 15.89
CA MET A 319 -9.01 20.29 14.75
C MET A 319 -9.43 18.87 15.15
N GLN A 320 -8.58 18.13 15.87
CA GLN A 320 -8.88 16.79 16.39
C GLN A 320 -10.11 16.78 17.31
N MET A 321 -10.24 17.77 18.21
CA MET A 321 -11.42 17.94 19.06
C MET A 321 -12.68 18.21 18.23
N THR A 322 -12.59 19.06 17.21
CA THR A 322 -13.71 19.37 16.30
C THR A 322 -14.15 18.13 15.52
N ILE A 323 -13.20 17.36 14.98
CA ILE A 323 -13.46 16.10 14.26
C ILE A 323 -14.15 15.09 15.18
N ARG A 324 -13.66 14.91 16.42
CA ARG A 324 -14.29 14.01 17.40
C ARG A 324 -15.71 14.47 17.77
N ALA A 325 -15.88 15.75 18.10
CA ALA A 325 -17.17 16.30 18.51
C ALA A 325 -18.23 16.27 17.40
N SER A 326 -17.83 16.21 16.13
CA SER A 326 -18.73 16.07 14.99
C SER A 326 -19.40 14.68 14.89
N GLY A 327 -18.87 13.68 15.60
CA GLY A 327 -19.30 12.28 15.48
C GLY A 327 -18.78 11.57 14.23
N ALA A 328 -17.93 12.21 13.42
CA ALA A 328 -17.33 11.60 12.23
C ALA A 328 -16.45 10.39 12.56
N VAL A 329 -15.73 10.41 13.69
CA VAL A 329 -14.90 9.29 14.15
C VAL A 329 -15.75 8.03 14.35
N ASP A 330 -16.86 8.13 15.08
CA ASP A 330 -17.76 7.00 15.34
C ASP A 330 -18.40 6.47 14.03
N LYS A 331 -18.73 7.36 13.09
CA LYS A 331 -19.21 6.98 11.76
C LYS A 331 -18.15 6.19 10.99
N VAL A 332 -16.89 6.65 10.98
CA VAL A 332 -15.78 5.95 10.30
C VAL A 332 -15.51 4.59 10.96
N GLU A 333 -15.50 4.52 12.30
CA GLU A 333 -15.36 3.25 13.02
C GLU A 333 -16.46 2.23 12.65
N LYS A 334 -17.71 2.71 12.51
CA LYS A 334 -18.81 1.88 12.02
C LYS A 334 -18.59 1.43 10.57
N LEU A 335 -18.16 2.33 9.67
CA LEU A 335 -17.84 1.97 8.28
C LEU A 335 -16.72 0.91 8.21
N ILE A 336 -15.71 1.00 9.06
CA ILE A 336 -14.65 -0.01 9.18
C ILE A 336 -15.28 -1.35 9.59
N ALA A 337 -16.07 -1.38 10.67
CA ALA A 337 -16.70 -2.60 11.16
C ALA A 337 -17.62 -3.26 10.11
N ASP A 338 -18.45 -2.47 9.44
CA ASP A 338 -19.38 -2.93 8.40
C ASP A 338 -18.63 -3.51 7.19
N ASN A 339 -17.55 -2.87 6.74
CA ASN A 339 -16.72 -3.38 5.65
C ASN A 339 -15.95 -4.66 6.02
N VAL A 340 -15.47 -4.78 7.26
CA VAL A 340 -14.84 -6.02 7.75
C VAL A 340 -15.84 -7.16 7.81
N ALA A 341 -17.06 -6.90 8.29
CA ALA A 341 -18.12 -7.90 8.32
C ALA A 341 -18.46 -8.41 6.92
N ARG A 342 -18.64 -7.49 5.95
CA ARG A 342 -18.88 -7.82 4.54
C ARG A 342 -17.75 -8.67 3.94
N ALA A 343 -16.50 -8.33 4.25
CA ALA A 343 -15.36 -9.12 3.79
C ALA A 343 -15.41 -10.56 4.36
N ILE A 344 -15.59 -10.70 5.67
CA ILE A 344 -15.61 -12.02 6.34
C ILE A 344 -16.77 -12.89 5.83
N GLU A 345 -17.95 -12.30 5.64
CA GLU A 345 -19.14 -12.98 5.07
C GLU A 345 -18.85 -13.51 3.67
N ALA A 346 -18.18 -12.73 2.82
CA ALA A 346 -17.81 -13.14 1.46
C ALA A 346 -16.92 -14.41 1.42
N LEU A 347 -16.16 -14.71 2.48
CA LEU A 347 -15.34 -15.92 2.56
C LEU A 347 -16.14 -17.20 2.90
N GLU A 348 -17.35 -17.08 3.48
CA GLU A 348 -18.10 -18.25 3.94
C GLU A 348 -18.47 -19.18 2.79
N SER A 349 -19.12 -18.64 1.76
CA SER A 349 -19.58 -19.37 0.58
C SER A 349 -18.56 -19.39 -0.58
N ALA A 350 -17.39 -18.77 -0.41
CA ALA A 350 -16.39 -18.68 -1.48
C ALA A 350 -15.91 -20.08 -1.94
N PRO A 351 -15.81 -20.34 -3.25
CA PRO A 351 -15.36 -21.62 -3.81
C PRO A 351 -13.81 -21.75 -3.77
N ILE A 352 -13.23 -21.56 -2.60
CA ILE A 352 -11.78 -21.57 -2.35
C ILE A 352 -11.42 -22.52 -1.20
N GLY A 353 -10.15 -22.93 -1.13
CA GLY A 353 -9.67 -23.89 -0.15
C GLY A 353 -9.86 -23.46 1.31
N VAL A 354 -10.18 -24.43 2.17
CA VAL A 354 -10.57 -24.21 3.57
C VAL A 354 -9.44 -23.56 4.40
N GLN A 355 -8.20 -23.99 4.19
CA GLN A 355 -7.03 -23.41 4.87
C GLN A 355 -6.86 -21.93 4.50
N ALA A 356 -6.99 -21.59 3.22
CA ALA A 356 -6.89 -20.21 2.76
C ALA A 356 -8.01 -19.33 3.35
N LYS A 357 -9.26 -19.84 3.44
CA LYS A 357 -10.34 -19.11 4.14
C LYS A 357 -9.97 -18.76 5.58
N ALA A 358 -9.41 -19.73 6.33
CA ALA A 358 -9.02 -19.50 7.72
C ALA A 358 -7.91 -18.43 7.84
N GLN A 359 -6.89 -18.50 6.96
CA GLN A 359 -5.76 -17.57 6.98
C GLN A 359 -6.15 -16.17 6.48
N LEU A 360 -7.03 -16.06 5.48
CA LEU A 360 -7.56 -14.76 5.02
C LEU A 360 -8.41 -14.08 6.11
N ARG A 361 -9.16 -14.84 6.92
CA ARG A 361 -9.87 -14.29 8.09
C ARG A 361 -8.89 -13.75 9.14
N GLU A 362 -7.82 -14.48 9.44
CA GLU A 362 -6.78 -14.04 10.39
C GLU A 362 -6.09 -12.75 9.91
N LEU A 363 -5.76 -12.68 8.61
CA LEU A 363 -5.20 -11.48 7.99
C LEU A 363 -6.16 -10.30 8.05
N ALA A 364 -7.46 -10.52 7.78
CA ALA A 364 -8.48 -9.48 7.84
C ALA A 364 -8.55 -8.81 9.22
N VAL A 365 -8.49 -9.61 10.30
CA VAL A 365 -8.44 -9.11 11.68
C VAL A 365 -7.14 -8.34 11.93
N THR A 366 -6.01 -8.85 11.44
CA THR A 366 -4.68 -8.26 11.66
C THR A 366 -4.55 -6.88 11.03
N VAL A 367 -4.98 -6.73 9.76
CA VAL A 367 -4.80 -5.48 9.01
C VAL A 367 -5.77 -4.37 9.45
N THR A 368 -6.90 -4.72 10.08
CA THR A 368 -7.94 -3.74 10.48
C THR A 368 -7.87 -3.30 11.93
N ARG A 369 -7.37 -4.16 12.84
CA ARG A 369 -7.24 -3.81 14.26
C ARG A 369 -6.06 -2.89 14.54
N ARG A 370 -4.95 -3.05 13.80
CA ARG A 370 -3.71 -2.26 13.98
C ARG A 370 -3.34 -1.96 15.46
N ASN A 371 -3.65 -2.88 16.38
CA ASN A 371 -3.15 -2.83 17.75
C ASN A 371 -1.65 -3.14 17.69
N TYR A 372 -0.80 -2.12 17.76
CA TYR A 372 0.64 -2.27 17.93
C TYR A 372 1.13 -1.21 18.90
#